data_AF-A0A927R6W3-F1
#
_entry.id   AF-A0A927R6W3-F1
#
_cell.length_a   1.000
_cell.length_b   1.000
_cell.length_c   1.000
_cell.angle_alpha   90.00
_cell.angle_beta   90.00
_cell.angle_gamma   90.00
#
_symmetry.space_group_name_H-M   'P 1'
#
loop_
_entity.id
_entity.type
_entity.pdbx_description
1 polymer ?
#
loop_
_entity_poly.entity_id
_entity_poly.type
_entity_poly.pdbx_seq_one_letter_code
_entity_poly.pdbx_strand_id
1 'polypeptide(L)'
;MKKIGTIALAALLTASVIGSYSALAQEEAVQVINEKKEEATNYMRFSGKITETESGDNEIRLTVENEDKMLMILRINDESQLYNSGTAKSLTKSDLKKGATIEAFYDKNKPMILIYPPTLTPELVIVKDESVSGEVKVGKFDKNFLSLDGKLKLNIGKDTMLLNQQGKAIKETELHGEELIVFYAVTTRSLPPQTTPSKIITLNHFKDDTLNVQEIIANDHYMKNGVKMIPLRKVAEHLGYKVLSQPKVDGALVTLQNSSFTIKRGEKTYGYNRSIRNFEVAPELRDMTTYVSEDFLELLIQQ
;
A
#
# COMPACT_ATOMS: atom_id res chain seq x y z
N MET A 1 -74.06 37.57 -36.93
CA MET A 1 -74.10 37.07 -38.34
C MET A 1 -72.64 36.84 -38.74
N LYS A 2 -72.11 35.69 -39.17
CA LYS A 2 -72.59 34.48 -39.87
C LYS A 2 -71.85 33.25 -39.26
N LYS A 3 -72.60 32.22 -38.84
CA LYS A 3 -72.78 30.87 -39.45
C LYS A 3 -71.63 29.88 -39.10
N ILE A 4 -71.91 28.84 -38.29
CA ILE A 4 -72.22 27.43 -38.69
C ILE A 4 -71.02 26.81 -39.43
N GLY A 5 -70.44 25.66 -39.11
CA GLY A 5 -70.84 24.51 -38.30
C GLY A 5 -70.11 23.27 -38.87
N THR A 6 -69.78 22.33 -37.99
CA THR A 6 -69.66 20.87 -38.20
C THR A 6 -68.84 20.25 -39.35
N ILE A 7 -67.87 19.43 -38.93
CA ILE A 7 -67.61 18.02 -39.31
C ILE A 7 -67.34 17.70 -40.79
N ALA A 8 -66.15 17.17 -41.08
CA ALA A 8 -66.01 15.98 -41.93
C ALA A 8 -64.69 15.26 -41.65
N LEU A 9 -64.84 14.10 -41.02
CA LEU A 9 -63.88 13.01 -40.93
C LEU A 9 -63.64 12.44 -42.33
N ALA A 10 -62.37 12.36 -42.77
CA ALA A 10 -61.96 11.47 -43.85
C ALA A 10 -60.56 10.94 -43.52
N ALA A 11 -60.56 9.75 -42.92
CA ALA A 11 -59.40 8.87 -42.84
C ALA A 11 -59.22 8.13 -44.17
N LEU A 12 -58.04 7.49 -44.32
CA LEU A 12 -57.57 6.53 -45.35
C LEU A 12 -56.54 7.18 -46.30
N LEU A 13 -55.32 6.67 -46.53
CA LEU A 13 -54.68 5.39 -46.22
C LEU A 13 -53.15 5.55 -46.19
N THR A 14 -52.55 4.79 -45.28
CA THR A 14 -51.20 4.18 -45.27
C THR A 14 -50.34 4.28 -46.54
N ALA A 15 -49.08 4.68 -46.41
CA ALA A 15 -47.95 3.73 -46.36
C ALA A 15 -46.61 4.47 -46.19
N SER A 16 -45.87 4.02 -45.19
CA SER A 16 -44.53 4.35 -44.72
C SER A 16 -43.39 4.33 -45.75
N VAL A 17 -42.43 5.24 -45.60
CA VAL A 17 -41.00 4.88 -45.47
C VAL A 17 -40.34 5.80 -44.44
N ILE A 18 -39.69 5.17 -43.46
CA ILE A 18 -38.93 5.74 -42.35
C ILE A 18 -37.55 6.16 -42.86
N GLY A 19 -37.03 7.28 -42.36
CA GLY A 19 -35.63 7.69 -42.55
C GLY A 19 -35.37 9.08 -41.98
N SER A 20 -35.52 9.23 -40.65
CA SER A 20 -35.30 10.49 -39.94
C SER A 20 -33.82 10.88 -39.97
N TYR A 21 -33.47 11.94 -40.69
CA TYR A 21 -32.25 12.71 -40.41
C TYR A 21 -32.60 13.81 -39.41
N SER A 22 -32.26 13.59 -38.13
CA SER A 22 -32.28 14.60 -37.09
C SER A 22 -31.00 15.44 -37.12
N ALA A 23 -31.20 16.74 -36.87
CA ALA A 23 -30.23 17.82 -36.93
C ALA A 23 -28.92 17.57 -36.15
N LEU A 24 -27.82 18.05 -36.72
CA LEU A 24 -26.49 18.07 -36.11
C LEU A 24 -26.43 19.10 -34.97
N ALA A 25 -26.31 18.62 -33.73
CA ALA A 25 -25.79 19.41 -32.62
C ALA A 25 -24.27 19.35 -32.68
N GLN A 26 -23.63 20.52 -32.68
CA GLN A 26 -22.19 20.66 -32.64
C GLN A 26 -21.68 20.24 -31.27
N GLU A 27 -21.01 19.09 -31.21
CA GLU A 27 -20.34 18.55 -30.03
C GLU A 27 -19.14 19.45 -29.71
N GLU A 28 -19.25 20.27 -28.66
CA GLU A 28 -18.07 20.78 -27.98
C GLU A 28 -17.32 19.58 -27.42
N ALA A 29 -16.19 19.24 -28.04
CA ALA A 29 -15.28 18.23 -27.55
C ALA A 29 -14.73 18.67 -26.19
N VAL A 30 -15.41 18.23 -25.12
CA VAL A 30 -14.83 18.19 -23.78
C VAL A 30 -13.63 17.25 -23.89
N GLN A 31 -12.43 17.83 -23.91
CA GLN A 31 -11.22 17.06 -23.68
C GLN A 31 -11.34 16.46 -22.28
N VAL A 32 -11.71 15.18 -22.22
CA VAL A 32 -11.60 14.37 -21.02
C VAL A 32 -10.11 14.27 -20.74
N ILE A 33 -9.60 15.21 -19.96
CA ILE A 33 -8.32 15.04 -19.29
C ILE A 33 -8.55 13.83 -18.40
N ASN A 34 -8.01 12.70 -18.82
CA ASN A 34 -8.00 11.48 -18.04
C ASN A 34 -7.00 11.71 -16.89
N GLU A 35 -7.36 12.55 -15.93
CA GLU A 35 -6.64 12.67 -14.67
C GLU A 35 -6.70 11.28 -14.04
N LYS A 36 -5.56 10.60 -14.08
CA LYS A 36 -5.34 9.35 -13.35
C LYS A 36 -5.52 9.71 -11.88
N LYS A 37 -6.75 9.55 -11.36
CA LYS A 37 -7.07 9.86 -9.97
C LYS A 37 -6.18 8.97 -9.11
N GLU A 38 -5.19 9.59 -8.48
CA GLU A 38 -4.24 8.89 -7.63
C GLU A 38 -5.02 8.22 -6.50
N GLU A 39 -4.81 6.92 -6.32
CA GLU A 39 -5.53 6.17 -5.30
C GLU A 39 -5.08 6.64 -3.91
N ALA A 40 -6.04 7.01 -3.07
CA ALA A 40 -5.73 7.66 -1.79
C ALA A 40 -5.07 6.74 -0.76
N THR A 41 -5.18 5.43 -0.96
CA THR A 41 -4.55 4.40 -0.14
C THR A 41 -4.54 3.06 -0.89
N ASN A 42 -3.55 2.23 -0.60
CA ASN A 42 -3.54 0.82 -1.02
C ASN A 42 -4.23 -0.13 -0.04
N TYR A 43 -4.67 0.37 1.10
CA TYR A 43 -5.20 -0.44 2.19
C TYR A 43 -6.72 -0.32 2.30
N MET A 44 -7.37 -1.46 2.48
CA MET A 44 -8.72 -1.56 2.98
C MET A 44 -8.70 -1.63 4.51
N ARG A 45 -9.82 -1.24 5.13
CA ARG A 45 -9.97 -1.22 6.59
C ARG A 45 -11.18 -2.03 7.00
N PHE A 46 -11.00 -2.92 7.98
CA PHE A 46 -12.08 -3.59 8.70
C PHE A 46 -12.05 -3.14 10.17
N SER A 47 -13.16 -2.59 10.65
CA SER A 47 -13.28 -2.07 12.02
C SER A 47 -14.33 -2.85 12.77
N GLY A 48 -14.02 -3.26 14.00
CA GLY A 48 -14.96 -4.04 14.80
C GLY A 48 -14.44 -4.39 16.18
N LYS A 49 -15.25 -5.17 16.91
CA LYS A 49 -14.94 -5.64 18.27
C LYS A 49 -14.47 -7.09 18.23
N ILE A 50 -13.41 -7.39 18.98
CA ILE A 50 -12.92 -8.76 19.14
C ILE A 50 -13.95 -9.56 19.95
N THR A 51 -14.58 -10.56 19.35
CA THR A 51 -15.57 -11.44 20.00
C THR A 51 -14.94 -12.75 20.50
N GLU A 52 -13.86 -13.20 19.87
CA GLU A 52 -13.13 -14.42 20.23
C GLU A 52 -11.63 -14.29 19.91
N THR A 53 -10.82 -15.01 20.68
CA THR A 53 -9.36 -15.05 20.55
C THR A 53 -8.89 -16.50 20.69
N GLU A 54 -8.18 -17.02 19.70
CA GLU A 54 -7.55 -18.34 19.73
C GLU A 54 -6.04 -18.18 19.57
N SER A 55 -5.27 -18.61 20.58
CA SER A 55 -3.81 -18.57 20.52
C SER A 55 -3.27 -19.86 19.88
N GLY A 56 -2.44 -19.73 18.87
CA GLY A 56 -1.55 -20.77 18.37
C GLY A 56 -0.09 -20.46 18.70
N ASP A 57 0.83 -21.34 18.29
CA ASP A 57 2.26 -21.21 18.62
C ASP A 57 2.89 -19.92 18.04
N ASN A 58 2.58 -19.58 16.79
CA ASN A 58 3.16 -18.42 16.08
C ASN A 58 2.13 -17.37 15.64
N GLU A 59 0.84 -17.62 15.86
CA GLU A 59 -0.23 -16.70 15.47
C GLU A 59 -1.31 -16.62 16.55
N ILE A 60 -2.04 -15.50 16.59
CA ILE A 60 -3.31 -15.41 17.30
C ILE A 60 -4.41 -15.15 16.28
N ARG A 61 -5.51 -15.92 16.37
CA ARG A 61 -6.70 -15.71 15.54
C ARG A 61 -7.71 -14.88 16.32
N LEU A 62 -8.17 -13.81 15.70
CA LEU A 62 -9.21 -12.94 16.25
C LEU A 62 -10.47 -13.09 15.41
N THR A 63 -11.59 -13.44 16.04
CA THR A 63 -12.90 -13.22 15.42
C THR A 63 -13.33 -11.80 15.73
N VAL A 64 -13.54 -11.00 14.70
CA VAL A 64 -13.90 -9.58 14.81
C VAL A 64 -15.26 -9.35 14.19
N GLU A 65 -16.17 -8.73 14.95
CA GLU A 65 -17.52 -8.37 14.51
C GLU A 65 -17.61 -6.86 14.29
N ASN A 66 -18.04 -6.44 13.09
CA ASN A 66 -18.29 -5.03 12.80
C ASN A 66 -19.72 -4.60 13.19
N GLU A 67 -20.05 -3.33 12.99
CA GLU A 67 -21.37 -2.77 13.32
C GLU A 67 -22.52 -3.43 12.54
N ASP A 68 -22.25 -3.94 11.33
CA ASP A 68 -23.21 -4.66 10.49
C ASP A 68 -23.36 -6.15 10.87
N LYS A 69 -22.73 -6.59 11.98
CA LYS A 69 -22.67 -7.99 12.43
C LYS A 69 -21.96 -8.94 11.45
N MET A 70 -21.15 -8.40 10.55
CA MET A 70 -20.26 -9.22 9.72
C MET A 70 -19.06 -9.66 10.53
N LEU A 71 -18.71 -10.94 10.41
CA LEU A 71 -17.54 -11.52 11.05
C LEU A 71 -16.37 -11.57 10.07
N MET A 72 -15.17 -11.30 10.58
CA MET A 72 -13.90 -11.54 9.91
C MET A 72 -12.94 -12.23 10.87
N ILE A 73 -12.23 -13.24 10.38
CA ILE A 73 -11.16 -13.89 11.14
C ILE A 73 -9.84 -13.25 10.73
N LEU A 74 -9.17 -12.60 11.68
CA LEU A 74 -7.84 -12.02 11.50
C LEU A 74 -6.78 -12.95 12.06
N ARG A 75 -5.85 -13.40 11.21
CA ARG A 75 -4.67 -14.18 11.62
C ARG A 75 -3.50 -13.26 11.86
N ILE A 76 -3.21 -12.97 13.12
CA ILE A 76 -2.13 -12.06 13.52
C ILE A 76 -0.85 -12.86 13.76
N ASN A 77 0.16 -12.61 12.93
CA ASN A 77 1.48 -13.26 12.98
C ASN A 77 2.59 -12.20 13.09
N ASP A 78 3.84 -12.55 12.76
CA ASP A 78 4.99 -11.62 12.84
C ASP A 78 5.03 -10.60 11.69
N GLU A 79 4.16 -10.73 10.70
CA GLU A 79 3.99 -9.77 9.60
C GLU A 79 3.00 -8.64 9.96
N SER A 80 2.18 -8.84 10.99
CA SER A 80 1.20 -7.86 11.45
C SER A 80 1.82 -6.87 12.43
N GLN A 81 1.84 -5.58 12.06
CA GLN A 81 2.20 -4.52 12.99
C GLN A 81 1.04 -4.22 13.94
N LEU A 82 1.32 -4.07 15.24
CA LEU A 82 0.31 -3.82 16.26
C LEU A 82 0.60 -2.51 16.98
N TYR A 83 -0.38 -1.61 17.05
CA TYR A 83 -0.24 -0.34 17.77
C TYR A 83 -1.51 0.03 18.55
N ASN A 84 -1.33 0.79 19.61
CA ASN A 84 -2.41 1.43 20.36
C ASN A 84 -2.70 2.83 19.78
N SER A 85 -3.97 3.16 19.55
CA SER A 85 -4.36 4.42 18.89
C SER A 85 -4.06 5.67 19.72
N GLY A 86 -4.20 5.60 21.03
CA GLY A 86 -4.03 6.73 21.96
C GLY A 86 -2.56 7.06 22.24
N THR A 87 -1.79 6.03 22.57
CA THR A 87 -0.38 6.15 22.99
C THR A 87 0.62 6.04 21.83
N ALA A 88 0.16 5.62 20.65
CA ALA A 88 0.99 5.27 19.49
C ALA A 88 2.08 4.21 19.78
N LYS A 89 2.01 3.50 20.90
CA LYS A 89 2.99 2.48 21.28
C LYS A 89 2.71 1.18 20.55
N SER A 90 3.78 0.46 20.20
CA SER A 90 3.69 -0.89 19.67
C SER A 90 3.10 -1.81 20.73
N LEU A 91 2.28 -2.76 20.28
CA LEU A 91 1.66 -3.79 21.08
C LEU A 91 2.23 -5.16 20.71
N THR A 92 1.92 -6.13 21.54
CA THR A 92 2.23 -7.55 21.34
C THR A 92 0.95 -8.34 21.13
N LYS A 93 1.07 -9.56 20.59
CA LYS A 93 -0.08 -10.48 20.41
C LYS A 93 -0.84 -10.72 21.72
N SER A 94 -0.17 -10.67 22.87
CA SER A 94 -0.81 -10.82 24.18
C SER A 94 -1.68 -9.63 24.59
N ASP A 95 -1.53 -8.45 23.99
CA ASP A 95 -2.35 -7.27 24.27
C ASP A 95 -3.71 -7.31 23.56
N LEU A 96 -3.87 -8.22 22.60
CA LEU A 96 -5.13 -8.42 21.86
C LEU A 96 -6.10 -9.23 22.71
N LYS A 97 -7.12 -8.57 23.26
CA LYS A 97 -8.10 -9.18 24.17
C LYS A 97 -9.51 -9.11 23.61
N LYS A 98 -10.29 -10.15 23.90
CA LYS A 98 -11.74 -10.15 23.69
C LYS A 98 -12.34 -8.89 24.32
N GLY A 99 -13.22 -8.24 23.57
CA GLY A 99 -13.86 -7.00 23.95
C GLY A 99 -13.19 -5.73 23.43
N ALA A 100 -11.92 -5.78 23.01
CA ALA A 100 -11.26 -4.60 22.44
C ALA A 100 -11.83 -4.25 21.07
N THR A 101 -11.98 -2.96 20.79
CA THR A 101 -12.28 -2.44 19.46
C THR A 101 -10.97 -2.24 18.70
N ILE A 102 -10.93 -2.72 17.45
CA ILE A 102 -9.76 -2.64 16.60
C ILE A 102 -10.10 -2.12 15.20
N GLU A 103 -9.09 -1.58 14.53
CA GLU A 103 -9.10 -1.31 13.10
C GLU A 103 -7.96 -2.11 12.45
N ALA A 104 -8.32 -3.06 11.58
CA ALA A 104 -7.37 -3.87 10.83
C ALA A 104 -7.26 -3.33 9.40
N PHE A 105 -6.03 -3.06 8.96
CA PHE A 105 -5.71 -2.58 7.63
C PHE A 105 -5.02 -3.68 6.84
N TYR A 106 -5.49 -3.88 5.62
CA TYR A 106 -4.92 -4.89 4.73
C TYR A 106 -4.85 -4.42 3.28
N ASP A 107 -3.87 -4.90 2.52
CA ASP A 107 -3.74 -4.58 1.09
C ASP A 107 -5.03 -4.94 0.35
N LYS A 108 -5.59 -3.98 -0.41
CA LYS A 108 -6.84 -4.15 -1.16
C LYS A 108 -6.81 -5.26 -2.21
N ASN A 109 -5.61 -5.65 -2.66
CA ASN A 109 -5.38 -6.71 -3.62
C ASN A 109 -5.00 -8.04 -2.97
N LYS A 110 -4.95 -8.09 -1.63
CA LYS A 110 -4.58 -9.30 -0.91
C LYS A 110 -5.61 -10.40 -1.21
N PRO A 111 -5.17 -11.60 -1.63
CA PRO A 111 -6.10 -12.69 -1.88
C PRO A 111 -6.81 -13.07 -0.57
N MET A 112 -8.15 -13.07 -0.60
CA MET A 112 -8.98 -13.43 0.55
C MET A 112 -9.62 -14.80 0.30
N ILE A 113 -9.59 -15.68 1.30
CA ILE A 113 -10.34 -16.94 1.27
C ILE A 113 -11.82 -16.59 1.50
N LEU A 114 -12.64 -16.69 0.45
CA LEU A 114 -14.07 -16.31 0.47
C LEU A 114 -15.00 -17.31 1.18
N ILE A 115 -14.45 -18.19 2.03
CA ILE A 115 -15.26 -19.06 2.88
C ILE A 115 -15.65 -18.25 4.11
N TYR A 116 -16.95 -18.22 4.46
CA TYR A 116 -17.45 -17.43 5.57
C TYR A 116 -17.17 -18.11 6.94
N PRO A 117 -16.68 -17.36 7.95
CA PRO A 117 -16.24 -15.97 7.88
C PRO A 117 -14.92 -15.80 7.11
N PRO A 118 -14.78 -14.74 6.27
CA PRO A 118 -13.55 -14.49 5.55
C PRO A 118 -12.35 -14.42 6.49
N THR A 119 -11.23 -15.01 6.06
CA THR A 119 -9.99 -15.07 6.85
C THR A 119 -8.86 -14.36 6.11
N LEU A 120 -8.13 -13.47 6.80
CA LEU A 120 -6.93 -12.80 6.26
C LEU A 120 -5.90 -12.48 7.34
N THR A 121 -4.67 -12.22 6.92
CA THR A 121 -3.60 -11.67 7.78
C THR A 121 -3.45 -10.19 7.46
N PRO A 122 -3.75 -9.26 8.40
CA PRO A 122 -3.60 -7.84 8.16
C PRO A 122 -2.15 -7.38 8.33
N GLU A 123 -1.74 -6.38 7.56
CA GLU A 123 -0.44 -5.71 7.68
C GLU A 123 -0.36 -4.84 8.94
N LEU A 124 -1.48 -4.27 9.36
CA LEU A 124 -1.57 -3.38 10.52
C LEU A 124 -2.85 -3.61 11.30
N VAL A 125 -2.75 -3.68 12.62
CA VAL A 125 -3.88 -3.63 13.56
C VAL A 125 -3.68 -2.51 14.55
N ILE A 126 -4.67 -1.63 14.62
CA ILE A 126 -4.78 -0.56 15.59
C ILE A 126 -5.78 -0.97 16.65
N VAL A 127 -5.36 -1.07 17.91
CA VAL A 127 -6.26 -1.24 19.06
C VAL A 127 -6.70 0.14 19.53
N LYS A 128 -8.01 0.37 19.58
CA LYS A 128 -8.60 1.62 20.05
C LYS A 128 -8.32 1.79 21.53
N ASP A 129 -7.71 2.91 21.91
CA ASP A 129 -7.56 3.28 23.31
C ASP A 129 -8.81 4.00 23.81
N GLU A 130 -9.43 3.47 24.85
CA GLU A 130 -10.63 4.05 25.47
C GLU A 130 -10.30 5.14 26.50
N SER A 131 -9.07 5.15 27.03
CA SER A 131 -8.63 6.06 28.10
C SER A 131 -7.86 7.28 27.59
N VAL A 132 -7.18 7.13 26.45
CA VAL A 132 -6.36 8.18 25.85
C VAL A 132 -6.88 8.46 24.44
N SER A 133 -7.35 9.70 24.21
CA SER A 133 -7.79 10.10 22.87
C SER A 133 -6.66 9.99 21.87
N GLY A 134 -6.87 9.20 20.82
CA GLY A 134 -5.99 9.12 19.68
C GLY A 134 -6.65 8.43 18.51
N GLU A 135 -6.35 8.97 17.34
CA GLU A 135 -6.82 8.53 16.03
C GLU A 135 -5.62 8.12 15.18
N VAL A 136 -5.90 7.22 14.24
CA VAL A 136 -4.91 6.76 13.27
C VAL A 136 -5.48 6.94 11.88
N LYS A 137 -4.74 7.61 11.01
CA LYS A 137 -5.03 7.66 9.58
C LYS A 137 -3.98 6.87 8.83
N VAL A 138 -4.45 5.93 8.00
CA VAL A 138 -3.64 5.26 6.99
C VAL A 138 -3.98 5.86 5.63
N GLY A 139 -2.98 6.27 4.87
CA GLY A 139 -3.19 6.90 3.57
C GLY A 139 -1.94 7.49 2.95
N LYS A 140 -2.04 7.86 1.68
CA LYS A 140 -1.05 8.67 0.97
C LYS A 140 -1.32 10.15 1.14
N PHE A 141 -0.26 10.94 1.04
CA PHE A 141 -0.29 12.40 1.19
C PHE A 141 0.47 13.08 0.06
N ASP A 142 -0.04 14.23 -0.38
CA ASP A 142 0.63 15.06 -1.39
C ASP A 142 1.92 15.71 -0.83
N LYS A 143 2.65 16.41 -1.70
CA LYS A 143 3.87 17.15 -1.33
C LYS A 143 3.68 18.19 -0.23
N ASN A 144 2.45 18.61 0.06
CA ASN A 144 2.11 19.56 1.11
C ASN A 144 1.48 18.86 2.33
N PHE A 145 1.58 17.53 2.44
CA PHE A 145 0.96 16.73 3.48
C PHE A 145 -0.57 16.88 3.60
N LEU A 146 -1.25 17.14 2.49
CA LEU A 146 -2.69 16.92 2.39
C LEU A 146 -2.95 15.48 1.98
N SER A 147 -3.78 14.75 2.71
CA SER A 147 -4.14 13.40 2.34
C SER A 147 -4.80 13.38 0.97
N LEU A 148 -4.52 12.37 0.15
CA LEU A 148 -5.04 12.30 -1.22
C LEU A 148 -6.57 12.15 -1.29
N ASP A 149 -7.22 11.72 -0.19
CA ASP A 149 -8.67 11.75 -0.05
C ASP A 149 -9.24 13.12 0.38
N GLY A 150 -8.38 14.12 0.61
CA GLY A 150 -8.73 15.48 1.00
C GLY A 150 -9.27 15.60 2.43
N LYS A 151 -9.11 14.58 3.29
CA LYS A 151 -9.75 14.54 4.61
C LYS A 151 -8.88 15.00 5.78
N LEU A 152 -7.56 15.07 5.63
CA LEU A 152 -6.66 15.49 6.70
C LEU A 152 -5.42 16.17 6.15
N LYS A 153 -5.05 17.31 6.74
CA LYS A 153 -3.81 18.03 6.47
C LYS A 153 -2.85 17.87 7.65
N LEU A 154 -1.61 17.48 7.41
CA LEU A 154 -0.61 17.36 8.46
C LEU A 154 0.27 18.60 8.51
N ASN A 155 0.59 19.03 9.72
CA ASN A 155 1.60 20.03 10.04
C ASN A 155 2.71 19.31 10.82
N ILE A 156 3.78 18.90 10.14
CA ILE A 156 4.87 18.13 10.74
C ILE A 156 5.59 18.99 11.79
N GLY A 157 5.48 18.59 13.06
CA GLY A 157 6.08 19.29 14.18
C GLY A 157 7.51 18.83 14.43
N LYS A 158 8.29 19.64 15.16
CA LYS A 158 9.66 19.26 15.57
C LYS A 158 9.69 18.01 16.45
N ASP A 159 8.62 17.78 17.20
CA ASP A 159 8.46 16.65 18.12
C ASP A 159 7.72 15.47 17.47
N THR A 160 7.36 15.56 16.19
CA THR A 160 6.72 14.44 15.47
C THR A 160 7.76 13.35 15.25
N MET A 161 7.51 12.15 15.80
CA MET A 161 8.39 11.01 15.61
C MET A 161 8.20 10.41 14.21
N LEU A 162 9.25 10.45 13.38
CA LEU A 162 9.23 9.91 12.01
C LEU A 162 10.00 8.61 11.94
N LEU A 163 9.32 7.52 11.58
CA LEU A 163 9.90 6.17 11.53
C LEU A 163 9.58 5.48 10.20
N ASN A 164 10.40 4.50 9.84
CA ASN A 164 10.00 3.49 8.87
C ASN A 164 9.35 2.27 9.55
N GLN A 165 8.87 1.30 8.76
CA GLN A 165 8.26 0.06 9.28
C GLN A 165 9.17 -0.74 10.22
N GLN A 166 10.50 -0.60 10.11
CA GLN A 166 11.48 -1.28 10.96
C GLN A 166 11.79 -0.50 12.25
N GLY A 167 11.11 0.62 12.49
CA GLY A 167 11.29 1.47 13.68
C GLY A 167 12.54 2.35 13.63
N LYS A 168 13.20 2.48 12.47
CA LYS A 168 14.34 3.37 12.28
C LYS A 168 13.85 4.79 12.03
N ALA A 169 14.51 5.77 12.65
CA ALA A 169 14.26 7.18 12.38
C ALA A 169 14.59 7.55 10.93
N ILE A 170 13.69 8.31 10.32
CA ILE A 170 13.79 8.80 8.93
C ILE A 170 13.62 10.33 8.89
N LYS A 171 13.97 10.93 7.75
CA LYS A 171 13.77 12.35 7.48
C LYS A 171 12.37 12.61 6.92
N GLU A 172 11.88 13.83 7.09
CA GLU A 172 10.60 14.29 6.50
C GLU A 172 10.53 14.08 4.98
N THR A 173 11.66 14.26 4.28
CA THR A 173 11.74 14.05 2.82
C THR A 173 11.44 12.61 2.41
N GLU A 174 11.61 11.64 3.31
CA GLU A 174 11.33 10.22 3.07
C GLU A 174 9.85 9.85 3.28
N LEU A 175 8.98 10.82 3.63
CA LEU A 175 7.54 10.60 3.76
C LEU A 175 6.79 10.78 2.43
N HIS A 176 7.39 11.48 1.46
CA HIS A 176 6.71 11.85 0.23
C HIS A 176 6.55 10.64 -0.71
N GLY A 177 5.32 10.43 -1.19
CA GLY A 177 4.99 9.31 -2.09
C GLY A 177 4.73 7.99 -1.37
N GLU A 178 5.01 7.92 -0.07
CA GLU A 178 4.80 6.73 0.75
C GLU A 178 3.36 6.64 1.27
N GLU A 179 2.93 5.42 1.58
CA GLU A 179 1.78 5.21 2.44
C GLU A 179 2.18 5.49 3.89
N LEU A 180 1.37 6.24 4.64
CA LEU A 180 1.72 6.67 5.99
C LEU A 180 0.70 6.15 7.01
N ILE A 181 1.19 5.70 8.17
CA ILE A 181 0.42 5.51 9.40
C ILE A 181 0.63 6.75 10.26
N VAL A 182 -0.41 7.56 10.40
CA VAL A 182 -0.36 8.84 11.08
C VAL A 182 -1.14 8.77 12.39
N PHE A 183 -0.43 8.90 13.52
CA PHE A 183 -1.01 8.95 14.86
C PHE A 183 -1.20 10.41 15.29
N TYR A 184 -2.41 10.78 15.66
CA TYR A 184 -2.74 12.14 16.11
C TYR A 184 -3.90 12.12 17.12
N ALA A 185 -4.04 13.18 17.91
CA ALA A 185 -5.07 13.25 18.95
C ALA A 185 -6.07 14.39 18.75
N VAL A 186 -5.61 15.53 18.23
CA VAL A 186 -6.42 16.75 18.09
C VAL A 186 -6.34 17.29 16.67
N THR A 187 -7.45 17.84 16.19
CA THR A 187 -7.56 18.49 14.88
C THR A 187 -8.13 19.90 15.01
N THR A 188 -7.81 20.75 14.05
CA THR A 188 -8.47 22.05 13.88
C THR A 188 -9.89 21.87 13.34
N ARG A 189 -10.72 22.91 13.45
CA ARG A 189 -12.09 22.93 12.89
C ARG A 189 -12.17 23.37 11.42
N SER A 190 -11.04 23.48 10.72
CA SER A 190 -11.01 23.86 9.31
C SER A 190 -11.50 22.74 8.40
N LEU A 191 -11.77 23.06 7.13
CA LEU A 191 -11.96 22.06 6.07
C LEU A 191 -10.85 22.23 5.02
N PRO A 192 -9.96 21.23 4.84
CA PRO A 192 -9.85 20.02 5.65
C PRO A 192 -9.37 20.30 7.09
N PRO A 193 -9.70 19.42 8.05
CA PRO A 193 -9.10 19.46 9.38
C PRO A 193 -7.57 19.34 9.29
N GLN A 194 -6.87 20.05 10.17
CA GLN A 194 -5.41 20.00 10.25
C GLN A 194 -4.97 19.43 11.59
N THR A 195 -3.84 18.73 11.63
CA THR A 195 -3.27 18.20 12.87
C THR A 195 -1.74 18.28 12.87
N THR A 196 -1.14 18.29 14.05
CA THR A 196 0.28 17.98 14.25
C THR A 196 0.37 16.56 14.80
N PRO A 197 0.83 15.58 14.00
CA PRO A 197 0.94 14.19 14.43
C PRO A 197 1.95 14.01 15.56
N SER A 198 1.68 13.06 16.45
CA SER A 198 2.67 12.61 17.45
C SER A 198 3.68 11.65 16.85
N LYS A 199 3.24 10.82 15.89
CA LYS A 199 4.07 9.83 15.20
C LYS A 199 3.59 9.60 13.77
N ILE A 200 4.53 9.43 12.86
CA ILE A 200 4.30 8.99 11.49
C ILE A 200 5.22 7.80 11.22
N ILE A 201 4.65 6.74 10.66
CA ILE A 201 5.39 5.55 10.23
C ILE A 201 5.13 5.35 8.73
N THR A 202 6.17 5.21 7.90
CA THR A 202 5.97 4.77 6.51
C THR A 202 5.50 3.32 6.51
N LEU A 203 4.62 2.97 5.59
CA LEU A 203 4.05 1.65 5.42
C LEU A 203 4.30 1.20 3.98
N ASN A 204 5.38 0.47 3.75
CA ASN A 204 5.71 -0.03 2.42
C ASN A 204 4.59 -0.91 1.87
N HIS A 205 4.22 -0.66 0.62
CA HIS A 205 3.29 -1.48 -0.14
C HIS A 205 4.06 -2.11 -1.30
N PHE A 206 4.19 -3.43 -1.27
CA PHE A 206 5.03 -4.20 -2.20
C PHE A 206 4.81 -3.86 -3.68
N LYS A 207 3.58 -3.54 -4.12
CA LYS A 207 3.35 -3.16 -5.52
C LYS A 207 3.89 -1.78 -5.90
N ASP A 208 3.86 -0.81 -5.00
CA ASP A 208 4.45 0.51 -5.27
C ASP A 208 5.97 0.38 -5.36
N ASP A 209 6.57 -0.46 -4.52
CA ASP A 209 7.99 -0.77 -4.59
C ASP A 209 8.35 -1.44 -5.94
N THR A 210 7.50 -2.31 -6.51
CA THR A 210 7.78 -2.89 -7.84
C THR A 210 7.79 -1.85 -8.98
N LEU A 211 6.90 -0.86 -8.97
CA LEU A 211 6.87 0.21 -9.99
C LEU A 211 8.06 1.15 -9.84
N ASN A 212 8.41 1.52 -8.61
CA ASN A 212 9.57 2.35 -8.30
C ASN A 212 10.89 1.59 -8.57
N VAL A 213 10.95 0.28 -8.34
CA VAL A 213 12.10 -0.56 -8.71
C VAL A 213 12.30 -0.57 -10.21
N GLN A 214 11.23 -0.66 -11.01
CA GLN A 214 11.36 -0.56 -12.46
C GLN A 214 11.91 0.80 -12.91
N GLU A 215 11.55 1.89 -12.23
CA GLU A 215 12.13 3.21 -12.48
C GLU A 215 13.61 3.29 -12.07
N ILE A 216 13.99 2.73 -10.92
CA ILE A 216 15.38 2.61 -10.48
C ILE A 216 16.20 1.83 -11.53
N ILE A 217 15.67 0.70 -12.00
CA ILE A 217 16.32 -0.14 -13.02
C ILE A 217 16.40 0.61 -14.34
N ALA A 218 15.33 1.30 -14.77
CA ALA A 218 15.34 2.08 -16.00
C ALA A 218 16.42 3.18 -15.97
N ASN A 219 16.61 3.84 -14.83
CA ASN A 219 17.59 4.91 -14.64
C ASN A 219 19.03 4.41 -14.44
N ASP A 220 19.21 3.21 -13.89
CA ASP A 220 20.52 2.67 -13.52
C ASP A 220 20.58 1.17 -13.84
N HIS A 221 21.00 0.84 -15.06
CA HIS A 221 21.27 -0.53 -15.50
C HIS A 221 22.30 -0.54 -16.64
N TYR A 222 22.81 -1.73 -16.97
CA TYR A 222 23.51 -1.95 -18.22
C TYR A 222 23.35 -3.41 -18.67
N MET A 223 23.68 -3.69 -19.93
CA MET A 223 23.62 -5.04 -20.49
C MET A 223 24.99 -5.71 -20.42
N LYS A 224 25.04 -6.96 -19.94
CA LYS A 224 26.22 -7.81 -19.93
C LYS A 224 25.86 -9.19 -20.46
N ASN A 225 26.50 -9.61 -21.55
CA ASN A 225 26.23 -10.90 -22.20
C ASN A 225 24.74 -11.13 -22.53
N GLY A 226 24.02 -10.07 -22.91
CA GLY A 226 22.58 -10.14 -23.20
C GLY A 226 21.68 -10.11 -21.96
N VAL A 227 22.24 -10.04 -20.75
CA VAL A 227 21.51 -10.02 -19.49
C VAL A 227 21.55 -8.62 -18.89
N LYS A 228 20.41 -8.15 -18.38
CA LYS A 228 20.32 -6.85 -17.72
C LYS A 228 20.92 -6.95 -16.31
N MET A 229 21.84 -6.04 -16.01
CA MET A 229 22.52 -5.94 -14.73
C MET A 229 21.95 -4.74 -13.97
N ILE A 230 21.50 -4.97 -12.73
CA ILE A 230 20.76 -4.01 -11.90
C ILE A 230 21.51 -3.69 -10.59
N PRO A 231 21.39 -2.47 -10.04
CA PRO A 231 22.14 -2.03 -8.87
C PRO A 231 21.59 -2.67 -7.60
N LEU A 232 22.33 -3.66 -7.09
CA LEU A 232 21.90 -4.52 -5.97
C LEU A 232 21.41 -3.71 -4.77
N ARG A 233 22.21 -2.74 -4.33
CA ARG A 233 21.90 -1.98 -3.11
C ARG A 233 20.64 -1.14 -3.29
N LYS A 234 20.55 -0.37 -4.38
CA LYS A 234 19.42 0.53 -4.61
C LYS A 234 18.11 -0.26 -4.70
N VAL A 235 18.11 -1.34 -5.49
CA VAL A 235 16.93 -2.20 -5.66
C VAL A 235 16.56 -2.88 -4.34
N ALA A 236 17.51 -3.53 -3.67
CA ALA A 236 17.21 -4.29 -2.45
C ALA A 236 16.81 -3.38 -1.28
N GLU A 237 17.50 -2.25 -1.06
CA GLU A 237 17.13 -1.30 0.01
C GLU A 237 15.78 -0.65 -0.24
N HIS A 238 15.41 -0.41 -1.50
CA HIS A 238 14.07 0.07 -1.85
C HIS A 238 12.99 -0.97 -1.50
N LEU A 239 13.25 -2.25 -1.77
CA LEU A 239 12.40 -3.38 -1.35
C LEU A 239 12.48 -3.69 0.17
N GLY A 240 13.06 -2.80 0.98
CA GLY A 240 13.14 -2.94 2.44
C GLY A 240 14.27 -3.84 2.96
N TYR A 241 15.10 -4.42 2.10
CA TYR A 241 16.24 -5.23 2.54
C TYR A 241 17.35 -4.37 3.13
N LYS A 242 18.03 -4.90 4.13
CA LYS A 242 19.30 -4.35 4.59
C LYS A 242 20.46 -4.94 3.79
N VAL A 243 21.31 -4.09 3.21
CA VAL A 243 22.48 -4.52 2.43
C VAL A 243 23.78 -4.16 3.15
N LEU A 244 24.48 -5.16 3.67
CA LEU A 244 25.77 -5.01 4.34
C LEU A 244 26.91 -5.42 3.42
N SER A 245 27.88 -4.54 3.19
CA SER A 245 29.10 -4.91 2.45
C SER A 245 29.95 -5.88 3.28
N GLN A 246 30.52 -6.88 2.63
CA GLN A 246 31.44 -7.85 3.23
C GLN A 246 32.80 -7.81 2.53
N PRO A 247 33.69 -6.86 2.90
CA PRO A 247 34.97 -6.67 2.19
C PRO A 247 35.87 -7.91 2.23
N LYS A 248 35.83 -8.68 3.31
CA LYS A 248 36.66 -9.89 3.49
C LYS A 248 36.41 -10.98 2.44
N VAL A 249 35.19 -11.04 1.91
CA VAL A 249 34.79 -12.03 0.90
C VAL A 249 34.46 -11.37 -0.44
N ASP A 250 34.81 -10.10 -0.59
CA ASP A 250 34.48 -9.28 -1.76
C ASP A 250 32.99 -9.34 -2.13
N GLY A 251 32.12 -9.18 -1.14
CA GLY A 251 30.70 -9.50 -1.27
C GLY A 251 29.74 -8.56 -0.56
N ALA A 252 28.50 -9.01 -0.47
CA ALA A 252 27.42 -8.35 0.25
C ALA A 252 26.50 -9.38 0.92
N LEU A 253 25.98 -9.03 2.09
CA LEU A 253 24.93 -9.74 2.80
C LEU A 253 23.64 -8.92 2.70
N VAL A 254 22.60 -9.52 2.13
CA VAL A 254 21.29 -8.88 1.93
C VAL A 254 20.26 -9.59 2.79
N THR A 255 19.58 -8.88 3.68
CA THR A 255 18.69 -9.49 4.67
C THR A 255 17.36 -8.76 4.81
N LEU A 256 16.27 -9.51 4.86
CA LEU A 256 14.93 -9.04 5.23
C LEU A 256 14.25 -10.14 6.03
N GLN A 257 13.90 -9.85 7.29
CA GLN A 257 13.27 -10.80 8.22
C GLN A 257 13.99 -12.17 8.27
N ASN A 258 13.36 -13.23 7.77
CA ASN A 258 13.87 -14.60 7.75
C ASN A 258 14.67 -14.94 6.48
N SER A 259 14.84 -13.99 5.57
CA SER A 259 15.53 -14.14 4.30
C SER A 259 16.92 -13.51 4.32
N SER A 260 17.90 -14.29 3.90
CA SER A 260 19.31 -13.93 3.91
C SER A 260 20.00 -14.42 2.65
N PHE A 261 20.60 -13.47 1.92
CA PHE A 261 21.39 -13.72 0.71
C PHE A 261 22.86 -13.35 0.95
N THR A 262 23.75 -14.29 0.69
CA THR A 262 25.20 -14.07 0.73
C THR A 262 25.73 -14.05 -0.69
N ILE A 263 26.16 -12.87 -1.14
CA ILE A 263 26.58 -12.61 -2.52
C ILE A 263 28.08 -12.36 -2.53
N LYS A 264 28.78 -12.98 -3.47
CA LYS A 264 30.19 -12.73 -3.74
C LYS A 264 30.37 -12.23 -5.17
N ARG A 265 31.14 -11.16 -5.34
CA ARG A 265 31.40 -10.59 -6.66
C ARG A 265 32.31 -11.52 -7.46
N GLY A 266 32.07 -11.60 -8.77
CA GLY A 266 32.78 -12.49 -9.68
C GLY A 266 32.32 -13.95 -9.65
N GLU A 267 31.49 -14.36 -8.68
CA GLU A 267 30.97 -15.72 -8.58
C GLU A 267 29.50 -15.78 -8.99
N LYS A 268 29.15 -16.76 -9.83
CA LYS A 268 27.74 -16.98 -10.23
C LYS A 268 26.90 -17.53 -9.08
N THR A 269 27.51 -18.15 -8.07
CA THR A 269 26.79 -18.72 -6.93
C THR A 269 26.53 -17.68 -5.86
N TYR A 270 25.36 -17.75 -5.23
CA TYR A 270 25.06 -17.05 -3.99
C TYR A 270 24.35 -17.99 -3.00
N GLY A 271 24.50 -17.68 -1.72
CA GLY A 271 23.76 -18.36 -0.67
C GLY A 271 22.38 -17.74 -0.50
N TYR A 272 21.34 -18.55 -0.29
CA TYR A 272 19.99 -18.14 0.10
C TYR A 272 19.48 -19.07 1.19
N ASN A 273 19.30 -18.57 2.42
CA ASN A 273 18.83 -19.35 3.57
C ASN A 273 19.52 -20.73 3.71
N ARG A 274 20.86 -20.73 3.62
CA ARG A 274 21.75 -21.92 3.69
C ARG A 274 21.68 -22.87 2.49
N SER A 275 20.90 -22.55 1.46
CA SER A 275 20.94 -23.21 0.15
C SER A 275 21.82 -22.41 -0.83
N ILE A 276 22.28 -23.04 -1.90
CA ILE A 276 23.06 -22.39 -2.96
C ILE A 276 22.17 -22.22 -4.18
N ARG A 277 22.18 -21.02 -4.78
CA ARG A 277 21.55 -20.72 -6.06
C ARG A 277 22.53 -19.99 -6.98
N ASN A 278 22.13 -19.77 -8.23
CA ASN A 278 22.97 -19.18 -9.25
C ASN A 278 22.33 -17.93 -9.83
N PHE A 279 23.15 -16.92 -10.11
CA PHE A 279 22.85 -15.85 -11.05
C PHE A 279 23.05 -16.35 -12.47
N GLU A 280 22.29 -15.79 -13.41
CA GLU A 280 22.57 -15.95 -14.83
C GLU A 280 23.96 -15.39 -15.20
N VAL A 281 24.28 -14.19 -14.70
CA VAL A 281 25.58 -13.51 -14.84
C VAL A 281 26.15 -13.14 -13.48
N ALA A 282 27.45 -13.42 -13.28
CA ALA A 282 28.11 -13.16 -12.01
C ALA A 282 28.07 -11.67 -11.63
N PRO A 283 27.83 -11.34 -10.34
CA PRO A 283 27.81 -9.95 -9.88
C PRO A 283 29.15 -9.25 -10.08
N GLU A 284 29.13 -7.95 -10.36
CA GLU A 284 30.35 -7.16 -10.52
C GLU A 284 30.26 -5.82 -9.83
N LEU A 285 31.43 -5.26 -9.50
CA LEU A 285 31.54 -3.90 -8.99
C LEU A 285 31.84 -2.96 -10.16
N ARG A 286 30.98 -1.95 -10.34
CA ARG A 286 31.18 -0.87 -11.30
C ARG A 286 30.83 0.45 -10.65
N ASP A 287 31.70 1.44 -10.74
CA ASP A 287 31.50 2.78 -10.16
C ASP A 287 31.07 2.72 -8.67
N MET A 288 31.78 1.91 -7.89
CA MET A 288 31.51 1.62 -6.46
C MET A 288 30.15 0.97 -6.16
N THR A 289 29.38 0.62 -7.19
CA THR A 289 28.07 -0.04 -7.07
C THR A 289 28.18 -1.51 -7.48
N THR A 290 27.69 -2.42 -6.64
CA THR A 290 27.58 -3.83 -7.01
C THR A 290 26.34 -4.02 -7.87
N TYR A 291 26.52 -4.58 -9.07
CA TYR A 291 25.44 -4.96 -9.96
C TYR A 291 25.26 -6.47 -9.97
N VAL A 292 24.01 -6.91 -10.00
CA VAL A 292 23.60 -8.32 -10.09
C VAL A 292 22.71 -8.50 -11.32
N SER A 293 22.59 -9.75 -11.77
CA SER A 293 21.69 -10.11 -12.86
C SER A 293 20.21 -9.89 -12.47
N GLU A 294 19.37 -9.48 -13.44
CA GLU A 294 17.95 -9.11 -13.21
C GLU A 294 17.09 -10.27 -12.69
N ASP A 295 17.44 -11.53 -12.97
CA ASP A 295 16.81 -12.73 -12.39
C ASP A 295 16.80 -12.71 -10.85
N PHE A 296 17.76 -12.03 -10.23
CA PHE A 296 17.79 -11.84 -8.79
C PHE A 296 16.60 -11.02 -8.26
N LEU A 297 16.03 -10.13 -9.08
CA LEU A 297 14.89 -9.31 -8.69
C LEU A 297 13.67 -10.16 -8.34
N GLU A 298 13.42 -11.24 -9.08
CA GLU A 298 12.27 -12.12 -8.84
C GLU A 298 12.29 -12.70 -7.42
N LEU A 299 13.49 -12.96 -6.90
CA LEU A 299 13.69 -13.51 -5.55
C LEU A 299 13.55 -12.46 -4.45
N LEU A 300 13.78 -11.20 -4.78
CA LEU A 300 13.56 -10.09 -3.87
C LEU A 300 12.06 -9.71 -3.76
N ILE A 301 11.27 -9.98 -4.80
CA ILE A 301 9.83 -9.67 -4.84
C ILE A 301 8.97 -10.81 -4.27
N GLN A 302 9.42 -12.06 -4.32
CA GLN A 302 8.66 -13.24 -3.89
C GLN A 302 8.56 -13.48 -2.36
N GLN A 303 8.95 -12.51 -1.53
CA GLN A 303 8.95 -12.65 -0.06
C GLN A 303 7.72 -12.05 0.58
#